data_AF-A0A2Z5PMF0-F1
#
_entry.id   AF-A0A2Z5PMF0-F1
#
_cell.length_a   1.000
_cell.length_b   1.000
_cell.length_c   1.000
_cell.angle_alpha   90.00
_cell.angle_beta   90.00
_cell.angle_gamma   90.00
#
_symmetry.space_group_name_H-M   'P 1'
#
loop_
_entity.id
_entity.type
_entity.pdbx_description
1 polymer ?
#
loop_
_entity_poly.entity_id
_entity_poly.type
_entity_poly.pdbx_seq_one_letter_code
_entity_poly.pdbx_strand_id
1 'polypeptide(L)'
;MDKYDHEYRYYMHLIKNYDSFEECAKNNVEIVSKIPQILEVIVQEISIAEKMLILYHKKHCRFEIQKSHKYAAGYFNYLRENILYGIYCEKCLDMNILDLKNCYYYELNVEKAPNHRHKLFGEYIHNEVNFQLNLVTTLKNAVD
;
A
#
# COMPACT_ATOMS: atom_id res chain seq x y z
N MET A 1 -10.67 2.54 12.35
CA MET A 1 -9.47 2.83 11.54
C MET A 1 -9.97 3.41 10.25
N ASP A 2 -9.52 4.61 9.92
CA ASP A 2 -9.81 5.20 8.62
C ASP A 2 -9.27 4.28 7.53
N LYS A 3 -9.92 4.26 6.37
CA LYS A 3 -9.54 3.40 5.24
C LYS A 3 -8.84 4.29 4.23
N TYR A 4 -7.70 3.86 3.69
CA TYR A 4 -7.11 4.56 2.54
C TYR A 4 -8.14 4.63 1.41
N ASP A 5 -8.44 5.86 0.99
CA ASP A 5 -9.48 6.17 0.01
C ASP A 5 -8.89 7.00 -1.13
N HIS A 6 -9.28 6.64 -2.34
CA HIS A 6 -8.82 7.26 -3.59
C HIS A 6 -9.84 6.98 -4.70
N GLU A 7 -9.74 7.71 -5.80
CA GLU A 7 -10.72 7.68 -6.90
C GLU A 7 -10.94 6.28 -7.53
N TYR A 8 -10.00 5.36 -7.35
CA TYR A 8 -10.09 3.99 -7.86
C TYR A 8 -10.44 2.93 -6.80
N ARG A 9 -10.65 3.35 -5.55
CA ARG A 9 -10.86 2.44 -4.41
C ARG A 9 -12.13 1.61 -4.56
N TYR A 10 -13.19 2.23 -5.08
CA TYR A 10 -14.44 1.57 -5.37
C TYR A 10 -14.27 0.46 -6.41
N TYR A 11 -13.58 0.75 -7.52
CA TYR A 11 -13.32 -0.25 -8.57
C TYR A 11 -12.47 -1.42 -8.07
N MET A 12 -11.41 -1.14 -7.30
CA MET A 12 -10.62 -2.20 -6.66
C MET A 12 -11.48 -3.04 -5.71
N HIS A 13 -12.40 -2.41 -4.97
CA HIS A 13 -13.34 -3.14 -4.12
C HIS A 13 -14.27 -4.04 -4.95
N LEU A 14 -14.80 -3.56 -6.08
CA LEU A 14 -15.62 -4.40 -6.96
C LEU A 14 -14.81 -5.60 -7.46
N ILE A 15 -13.64 -5.39 -8.09
CA ILE A 15 -12.81 -6.48 -8.63
C ILE A 15 -12.53 -7.56 -7.58
N LYS A 16 -12.30 -7.15 -6.33
CA LYS A 16 -12.01 -8.06 -5.21
C LYS A 16 -13.20 -8.93 -4.79
N ASN A 17 -14.43 -8.44 -4.93
CA ASN A 17 -15.63 -9.07 -4.35
C ASN A 17 -16.54 -9.74 -5.39
N TYR A 18 -16.19 -9.71 -6.67
CA TYR A 18 -16.84 -10.54 -7.68
C TYR A 18 -16.16 -11.91 -7.78
N ASP A 19 -16.94 -12.93 -8.14
CA ASP A 19 -16.46 -14.30 -8.34
C ASP A 19 -15.51 -14.40 -9.56
N SER A 20 -15.70 -13.52 -10.54
CA SER A 20 -14.80 -13.38 -11.70
C SER A 20 -14.73 -11.94 -12.19
N PHE A 21 -13.64 -11.59 -12.87
CA PHE A 21 -13.54 -10.30 -13.54
C PHE A 21 -14.57 -10.15 -14.66
N GLU A 22 -14.91 -11.23 -15.37
CA GLU A 22 -15.93 -11.21 -16.42
C GLU A 22 -17.30 -10.76 -15.87
N GLU A 23 -17.72 -11.32 -14.74
CA GLU A 23 -18.95 -10.92 -14.07
C GLU A 23 -18.90 -9.48 -13.56
N CYS A 24 -17.74 -9.07 -13.02
CA CYS A 24 -17.52 -7.69 -12.59
C CYS A 24 -17.70 -6.71 -13.77
N ALA A 25 -17.09 -7.01 -14.91
CA ALA A 25 -17.13 -6.19 -16.12
C ALA A 25 -18.52 -6.15 -16.76
N LYS A 26 -19.27 -7.26 -16.75
CA LYS A 26 -20.67 -7.28 -17.24
C LYS A 26 -21.57 -6.33 -16.44
N ASN A 27 -21.39 -6.30 -15.12
CA ASN A 27 -22.20 -5.47 -14.23
C ASN A 27 -21.68 -4.03 -14.12
N ASN A 28 -20.40 -3.78 -14.42
CA ASN A 28 -19.73 -2.50 -14.22
C ASN A 28 -18.80 -2.18 -15.41
N VAL A 29 -19.37 -2.03 -16.61
CA VAL A 29 -18.60 -1.92 -17.88
C VAL A 29 -17.51 -0.85 -17.85
N GLU A 30 -17.74 0.26 -17.14
CA GLU A 30 -16.76 1.33 -17.00
C GLU A 30 -15.42 0.87 -16.39
N ILE A 31 -15.42 -0.20 -15.61
CA ILE A 31 -14.21 -0.72 -14.93
C ILE A 31 -13.13 -1.12 -15.92
N VAL A 32 -13.53 -1.65 -17.09
CA VAL A 32 -12.60 -2.08 -18.14
C VAL A 32 -11.77 -0.90 -18.63
N SER A 33 -12.40 0.27 -18.78
CA SER A 33 -11.70 1.50 -19.20
C SER A 33 -10.75 2.06 -18.14
N LYS A 34 -10.91 1.63 -16.87
CA LYS A 34 -10.10 2.10 -15.73
C LYS A 34 -8.97 1.14 -15.35
N ILE A 35 -8.87 -0.04 -15.99
CA ILE A 35 -7.82 -1.03 -15.70
C ILE A 35 -6.41 -0.40 -15.70
N PRO A 36 -6.00 0.42 -16.69
CA PRO A 36 -4.65 0.97 -16.69
C PRO A 36 -4.33 1.79 -15.44
N GLN A 37 -5.28 2.62 -14.98
CA GLN A 37 -5.11 3.44 -13.78
C GLN A 37 -5.20 2.61 -12.50
N ILE A 38 -6.05 1.57 -12.47
CA ILE A 38 -6.09 0.62 -11.36
C ILE A 38 -4.74 -0.11 -11.22
N LEU A 39 -4.16 -0.55 -12.33
CA LEU A 39 -2.84 -1.18 -12.32
C LEU A 39 -1.74 -0.20 -11.87
N GLU A 40 -1.81 1.08 -12.29
CA GLU A 40 -0.90 2.11 -11.82
C GLU A 40 -0.97 2.28 -10.29
N VAL A 41 -2.18 2.31 -9.72
CA VAL A 41 -2.39 2.36 -8.27
C VAL A 41 -1.76 1.13 -7.59
N ILE A 42 -2.09 -0.07 -8.06
CA ILE A 42 -1.61 -1.33 -7.49
C ILE A 42 -0.07 -1.39 -7.49
N VAL A 43 0.57 -1.02 -8.60
CA VAL A 43 2.04 -1.00 -8.71
C VAL A 43 2.66 -0.04 -7.69
N GLN A 44 2.08 1.15 -7.55
CA GLN A 44 2.55 2.14 -6.57
C GLN A 44 2.34 1.68 -5.12
N GLU A 45 1.20 1.06 -4.80
CA GLU A 45 0.92 0.53 -3.46
C GLU A 45 1.80 -0.66 -3.10
N ILE A 46 2.03 -1.59 -4.04
CA ILE A 46 2.97 -2.71 -3.88
C ILE A 46 4.38 -2.17 -3.60
N SER A 47 4.83 -1.17 -4.35
CA SER A 47 6.16 -0.58 -4.13
C SER A 47 6.35 -0.08 -2.70
N ILE A 48 5.32 0.53 -2.10
CA ILE A 48 5.35 0.96 -0.69
C ILE A 48 5.30 -0.23 0.26
N ALA A 49 4.45 -1.23 -0.01
CA ALA A 49 4.37 -2.45 0.80
C ALA A 49 5.73 -3.19 0.86
N GLU A 50 6.48 -3.21 -0.24
CA GLU A 50 7.85 -3.73 -0.27
C GLU A 50 8.79 -2.95 0.66
N LYS A 51 8.72 -1.61 0.68
CA LYS A 51 9.51 -0.80 1.61
C LYS A 51 9.15 -1.09 3.06
N MET A 52 7.86 -1.29 3.34
CA MET A 52 7.38 -1.65 4.67
C MET A 52 7.84 -3.06 5.08
N LEU A 53 7.92 -4.00 4.15
CA LEU A 53 8.47 -5.32 4.40
C LEU A 53 9.98 -5.24 4.73
N ILE A 54 10.72 -4.35 4.07
CA ILE A 54 12.13 -4.08 4.43
C ILE A 54 12.21 -3.52 5.85
N LEU A 55 11.35 -2.56 6.23
CA LEU A 55 11.29 -2.05 7.60
C LEU A 55 10.97 -3.17 8.60
N TYR A 56 10.04 -4.07 8.28
CA TYR A 56 9.77 -5.25 9.09
C TYR A 56 11.02 -6.14 9.23
N HIS A 57 11.76 -6.40 8.16
CA HIS A 57 12.90 -7.29 8.26
C HIS A 57 14.14 -6.66 8.93
N LYS A 58 14.39 -5.37 8.69
CA LYS A 58 15.61 -4.67 9.11
C LYS A 58 15.44 -3.76 10.31
N LYS A 59 14.20 -3.46 10.73
CA LYS A 59 13.85 -2.45 11.76
C LYS A 59 14.31 -1.02 11.45
N HIS A 60 15.04 -0.83 10.37
CA HIS A 60 15.46 0.45 9.83
C HIS A 60 15.37 0.38 8.30
N CYS A 61 14.80 1.40 7.68
CA CYS A 61 14.63 1.46 6.24
C CYS A 61 14.75 2.88 5.74
N ARG A 62 15.37 3.03 4.56
CA ARG A 62 15.43 4.29 3.82
C ARG A 62 14.92 4.07 2.40
N PHE A 63 14.09 4.98 1.91
CA PHE A 63 13.54 4.91 0.56
C PHE A 63 13.07 6.28 0.07
N GLU A 64 12.88 6.39 -1.23
CA GLU A 64 12.32 7.58 -1.87
C GLU A 64 10.93 7.32 -2.44
N ILE A 65 10.10 8.35 -2.47
CA ILE A 65 8.85 8.39 -3.22
C ILE A 65 8.92 9.59 -4.17
N GLN A 66 8.83 9.33 -5.48
CA GLN A 66 8.76 10.38 -6.49
C GLN A 66 7.47 11.18 -6.33
N LYS A 67 7.52 12.52 -6.45
CA LYS A 67 6.35 13.39 -6.33
C LYS A 67 5.30 13.15 -7.42
N SER A 68 5.72 12.58 -8.55
CA SER A 68 4.82 12.11 -9.61
C SER A 68 4.00 10.87 -9.20
N HIS A 69 4.45 10.09 -8.22
CA HIS A 69 3.76 8.87 -7.76
C HIS A 69 2.72 9.21 -6.68
N LYS A 70 1.63 9.87 -7.09
CA LYS A 70 0.61 10.37 -6.15
C LYS A 70 0.01 9.28 -5.25
N TYR A 71 -0.19 8.06 -5.77
CA TYR A 71 -0.78 6.96 -5.00
C TYR A 71 0.20 6.34 -4.03
N ALA A 72 1.49 6.25 -4.40
CA ALA A 72 2.53 5.80 -3.47
C ALA A 72 2.64 6.77 -2.28
N ALA A 73 2.65 8.08 -2.55
CA ALA A 73 2.72 9.10 -1.51
C ALA A 73 1.47 9.09 -0.62
N GLY A 74 0.27 9.03 -1.22
CA GLY A 74 -0.99 8.95 -0.48
C GLY A 74 -1.07 7.71 0.41
N TYR A 75 -0.74 6.55 -0.15
CA TYR A 75 -0.76 5.28 0.58
C TYR A 75 0.26 5.25 1.72
N PHE A 76 1.48 5.73 1.49
CA PHE A 76 2.47 5.82 2.56
C PHE A 76 2.03 6.78 3.69
N ASN A 77 1.46 7.94 3.36
CA ASN A 77 0.93 8.86 4.37
C ASN A 77 -0.18 8.21 5.21
N TYR A 78 -1.08 7.47 4.56
CA TYR A 78 -2.09 6.68 5.26
C TYR A 78 -1.46 5.67 6.22
N LEU A 79 -0.48 4.89 5.75
CA LEU A 79 0.23 3.91 6.59
C LEU A 79 0.92 4.59 7.76
N ARG A 80 1.59 5.73 7.52
CA ARG A 80 2.24 6.52 8.57
C ARG A 80 1.25 6.90 9.66
N GLU A 81 0.15 7.56 9.28
CA GLU A 81 -0.79 8.17 10.22
C GLU A 81 -1.62 7.14 10.97
N ASN A 82 -2.06 6.08 10.28
CA ASN A 82 -3.06 5.15 10.82
C ASN A 82 -2.47 3.84 11.32
N ILE A 83 -1.32 3.41 10.77
CA ILE A 83 -0.75 2.09 11.04
C ILE A 83 0.55 2.21 11.83
N LEU A 84 1.55 2.92 11.31
CA LEU A 84 2.86 3.01 11.94
C LEU A 84 2.76 3.71 13.29
N TYR A 85 2.13 4.88 13.37
CA TYR A 85 1.91 5.54 14.66
C TYR A 85 0.97 4.74 15.58
N GLY A 86 -0.05 4.06 15.03
CA GLY A 86 -0.95 3.21 15.81
C GLY A 86 -0.27 1.99 16.44
N ILE A 87 0.59 1.31 15.68
CA ILE A 87 1.29 0.09 16.12
C ILE A 87 2.51 0.44 16.95
N TYR A 88 3.40 1.28 16.44
CA TYR A 88 4.70 1.53 17.08
C TYR A 88 4.65 2.60 18.15
N CYS A 89 3.64 3.48 18.18
CA CYS A 89 3.61 4.71 18.98
C CYS A 89 4.76 5.68 18.66
N GLU A 90 4.54 6.97 18.90
CA GLU A 90 5.49 8.03 18.52
C GLU A 90 6.89 7.84 19.15
N LYS A 91 6.97 7.26 20.34
CA LYS A 91 8.25 7.05 21.06
C LYS A 91 9.10 5.90 20.49
N CYS A 92 8.54 5.03 19.67
CA CYS A 92 9.28 3.90 19.09
C CYS A 92 9.42 3.98 17.57
N LEU A 93 8.94 5.06 16.96
CA LEU A 93 9.06 5.33 15.53
C LEU A 93 9.80 6.64 15.33
N ASP A 94 11.09 6.56 15.07
CA ASP A 94 11.85 7.72 14.60
C ASP A 94 11.66 7.83 13.07
N MET A 95 11.16 8.97 12.60
CA MET A 95 10.91 9.23 11.19
C MET A 95 11.53 10.55 10.76
N ASN A 96 12.36 10.52 9.71
CA ASN A 96 12.87 11.72 9.06
C ASN A 96 12.35 11.80 7.63
N ILE A 97 11.96 13.01 7.23
CA ILE A 97 11.46 13.30 5.89
C ILE A 97 12.29 14.44 5.32
N LEU A 98 12.89 14.23 4.16
CA LEU A 98 13.58 15.26 3.39
C LEU A 98 12.77 15.55 2.14
N ASP A 99 12.33 16.80 2.00
CA ASP A 99 11.64 17.28 0.81
C ASP A 99 12.67 17.74 -0.24
N LEU A 100 12.73 17.03 -1.36
CA LEU A 100 13.58 17.34 -2.50
C LEU A 100 12.73 17.81 -3.69
N LYS A 101 13.38 18.40 -4.70
CA LYS A 101 12.67 18.99 -5.85
C LYS A 101 11.66 18.03 -6.51
N ASN A 102 12.05 16.77 -6.72
CA ASN A 102 11.25 15.79 -7.47
C ASN A 102 10.75 14.61 -6.63
N CYS A 103 11.21 14.46 -5.39
CA CYS A 103 10.88 13.32 -4.55
C CYS A 103 10.87 13.69 -3.06
N TYR A 104 10.33 12.79 -2.25
CA TYR A 104 10.48 12.79 -0.81
C TYR A 104 11.39 11.63 -0.42
N TYR A 105 12.39 11.90 0.41
CA TYR A 105 13.23 10.85 0.99
C TYR A 105 12.76 10.57 2.42
N TYR A 106 12.52 9.30 2.71
CA TYR A 106 12.05 8.83 4.00
C TYR A 106 13.10 7.95 4.67
N GLU A 107 13.30 8.17 5.95
CA GLU A 107 14.06 7.30 6.83
C GLU A 107 13.18 6.92 8.03
N LEU A 108 13.00 5.62 8.23
CA LEU A 108 12.19 5.03 9.29
C LEU A 108 13.07 4.16 10.17
N ASN A 109 13.02 4.37 11.49
CA ASN A 109 13.69 3.53 12.48
C ASN A 109 12.70 3.10 13.57
N VAL A 110 12.57 1.78 13.77
CA VAL A 110 11.75 1.13 14.80
C VAL A 110 12.55 0.18 15.68
N GLU A 111 13.89 0.31 15.75
CA GLU A 111 14.76 -0.56 16.56
C GLU A 111 14.38 -0.57 18.04
N LYS A 112 13.90 0.57 18.55
CA LYS A 112 13.43 0.74 19.94
C LYS A 112 12.07 0.10 20.20
N ALA A 113 11.36 -0.34 19.16
CA ALA A 113 10.03 -0.92 19.32
C ALA A 113 10.07 -2.31 19.97
N PRO A 114 9.18 -2.59 20.93
CA PRO A 114 9.02 -3.94 21.46
C PRO A 114 8.69 -4.96 20.37
N ASN A 115 9.27 -6.16 20.46
CA ASN A 115 9.10 -7.21 19.44
C ASN A 115 7.62 -7.57 19.18
N HIS A 116 6.72 -7.47 20.16
CA HIS A 116 5.29 -7.75 19.94
C HIS A 116 4.64 -6.73 19.00
N ARG A 117 5.01 -5.44 19.07
CA ARG A 117 4.54 -4.40 18.13
C ARG A 117 5.05 -4.67 16.73
N HIS A 118 6.31 -5.09 16.64
CA HIS A 118 6.93 -5.43 15.37
C HIS A 118 6.28 -6.66 14.70
N LYS A 119 5.85 -7.66 15.48
CA LYS A 119 5.05 -8.80 14.97
C LYS A 119 3.69 -8.34 14.44
N LEU A 120 2.98 -7.48 15.17
CA LEU A 120 1.70 -6.91 14.72
C LEU A 120 1.86 -6.16 13.39
N PHE A 121 2.94 -5.41 13.22
CA PHE A 121 3.25 -4.75 11.96
C PHE A 121 3.51 -5.76 10.82
N GLY A 122 4.24 -6.85 11.10
CA GLY A 122 4.46 -7.93 10.14
C GLY A 122 3.16 -8.57 9.65
N GLU A 123 2.23 -8.87 10.57
CA GLU A 123 0.89 -9.39 10.25
C GLU A 123 0.10 -8.43 9.35
N TYR A 124 0.15 -7.13 9.67
CA TYR A 124 -0.51 -6.10 8.88
C TYR A 124 0.03 -6.06 7.44
N ILE A 125 1.36 -5.95 7.26
CA ILE A 125 1.97 -5.84 5.93
C ILE A 125 1.75 -7.12 5.11
N HIS A 126 1.80 -8.29 5.73
CA HIS A 126 1.48 -9.54 5.04
C HIS A 126 0.05 -9.53 4.47
N ASN A 127 -0.92 -9.03 5.22
CA ASN A 127 -2.31 -8.92 4.75
C ASN A 127 -2.45 -7.92 3.60
N GLU A 128 -1.75 -6.78 3.65
CA GLU A 128 -1.76 -5.80 2.56
C GLU A 128 -1.15 -6.37 1.28
N VAL A 129 0.01 -7.05 1.37
CA VAL A 129 0.63 -7.70 0.21
C VAL A 129 -0.30 -8.74 -0.40
N ASN A 130 -0.92 -9.60 0.41
CA ASN A 130 -1.86 -10.59 -0.08
C ASN A 130 -3.09 -9.96 -0.74
N PHE A 131 -3.59 -8.85 -0.21
CA PHE A 131 -4.70 -8.11 -0.82
C PHE A 131 -4.33 -7.62 -2.24
N GLN A 132 -3.15 -7.03 -2.41
CA GLN A 132 -2.69 -6.56 -3.73
C GLN A 132 -2.44 -7.71 -4.70
N LEU A 133 -1.80 -8.80 -4.25
CA LEU A 133 -1.54 -9.98 -5.09
C LEU A 133 -2.83 -10.65 -5.55
N ASN A 134 -3.85 -10.71 -4.70
CA ASN A 134 -5.17 -11.24 -5.09
C ASN A 134 -5.81 -10.39 -6.20
N LEU A 135 -5.78 -9.06 -6.08
CA LEU A 135 -6.29 -8.17 -7.13
C LEU A 135 -5.58 -8.38 -8.46
N VAL A 136 -4.24 -8.43 -8.46
CA VAL A 136 -3.44 -8.69 -9.66
C VAL A 136 -3.77 -10.06 -10.26
N THR A 137 -3.94 -11.09 -9.43
CA THR A 137 -4.26 -12.45 -9.88
C THR A 137 -5.63 -12.51 -10.53
N THR A 138 -6.65 -11.87 -9.94
CA THR A 138 -7.99 -11.76 -10.54
C THR A 138 -7.95 -11.07 -11.89
N LEU A 139 -7.18 -9.98 -12.01
CA LEU A 139 -7.04 -9.26 -13.28
C LEU A 139 -6.27 -10.08 -14.33
N LYS A 140 -5.22 -10.80 -13.93
CA LYS A 140 -4.44 -11.66 -14.82
C LYS A 140 -5.29 -12.78 -15.42
N ASN A 141 -6.02 -13.51 -14.57
CA ASN A 141 -6.88 -14.62 -14.98
C ASN A 141 -8.02 -14.20 -15.92
N ALA A 142 -8.29 -12.90 -16.06
CA ALA A 142 -9.27 -12.38 -16.99
C ALA A 142 -8.77 -12.26 -18.43
N VAL A 143 -7.44 -12.34 -18.63
CA VAL A 143 -6.77 -12.18 -19.92
C VAL A 143 -6.30 -13.54 -20.48
N ASP A 144 -6.27 -14.57 -19.62
CA ASP A 144 -5.96 -15.97 -19.96
C ASP A 144 -7.22 -16.72 -20.45
#